data_AF-G5S791-F1
#
_entry.id   AF-G5S791-F1
#
_cell.length_a   1.000
_cell.length_b   1.000
_cell.length_c   1.000
_cell.angle_alpha   90.00
_cell.angle_beta   90.00
_cell.angle_gamma   90.00
#
_symmetry.space_group_name_H-M   'P 1'
#
loop_
_entity.id
_entity.type
_entity.pdbx_description
1 polymer ?
#
loop_
_entity_poly.entity_id
_entity_poly.type
_entity_poly.pdbx_seq_one_letter_code
_entity_poly.pdbx_strand_id
1 'polypeptide(L)'
;MAQEYTVEQLNHGRKVYDFMRWDFWAFGISGLLLIAAIVIMGVRGFNWGLDFTGGTVIEITLEKPAEMDVMREALQKAGYEEPQLQNFGSSHDIMVRMPPTEGETGGQVLGSKVVTIINEATNQNAAVKRIEFVGPSVGADLAQTGAMAL
;
A
#
# COMPACT_ATOMS: atom_id res chain seq x y z
N MET A 1 -39.42 -29.94 30.31
CA MET A 1 -39.88 -28.96 29.31
C MET A 1 -39.08 -27.69 29.54
N ALA A 2 -38.27 -27.24 28.58
CA ALA A 2 -37.54 -25.99 28.71
C ALA A 2 -38.54 -24.84 28.60
N GLN A 3 -38.58 -23.98 29.61
CA GLN A 3 -39.47 -22.82 29.64
C GLN A 3 -38.93 -21.81 28.63
N GLU A 4 -39.67 -21.55 27.55
CA GLU A 4 -39.34 -20.49 26.60
C GLU A 4 -39.57 -19.13 27.28
N TYR A 5 -38.49 -18.52 27.75
CA TYR A 5 -38.51 -17.14 28.22
C TYR A 5 -38.39 -16.22 27.01
N THR A 6 -39.38 -15.35 26.81
CA THR A 6 -39.28 -14.27 25.81
C THR A 6 -38.27 -13.24 26.28
N VAL A 7 -37.49 -12.66 25.36
CA VAL A 7 -36.38 -11.72 25.65
C VAL A 7 -36.85 -10.51 26.50
N GLU A 8 -38.13 -10.13 26.38
CA GLU A 8 -38.77 -9.08 27.18
C GLU A 8 -38.94 -9.43 28.67
N GLN A 9 -39.06 -10.71 29.02
CA GLN A 9 -39.31 -11.18 30.38
C GLN A 9 -38.06 -11.17 31.28
N LEU A 10 -36.86 -11.11 30.68
CA LEU A 10 -35.57 -11.05 31.40
C LEU A 10 -35.14 -9.61 31.73
N ASN A 11 -36.02 -8.65 31.47
CA ASN A 11 -35.68 -7.24 31.44
C ASN A 11 -35.98 -6.48 32.75
N HIS A 12 -34.92 -6.13 33.48
CA HIS A 12 -34.98 -5.24 34.65
C HIS A 12 -34.87 -3.76 34.24
N GLY A 13 -35.79 -3.28 33.38
CA GLY A 13 -35.91 -1.85 33.04
C GLY A 13 -34.94 -1.27 31.98
N ARG A 14 -34.28 -2.10 31.15
CA ARG A 14 -33.36 -1.68 30.07
C ARG A 14 -33.92 -2.02 28.68
N LYS A 15 -33.75 -1.18 27.66
CA LYS A 15 -34.23 -1.54 26.30
C LYS A 15 -33.40 -2.71 25.73
N VAL A 16 -34.06 -3.78 25.27
CA VAL A 16 -33.41 -4.94 24.62
C VAL A 16 -33.73 -4.92 23.13
N TYR A 17 -32.69 -5.02 22.29
CA TYR A 17 -32.82 -5.11 20.84
C TYR A 17 -32.56 -6.54 20.39
N ASP A 18 -33.48 -7.10 19.61
CA ASP A 18 -33.40 -8.47 19.13
C ASP A 18 -32.72 -8.55 17.76
N PHE A 19 -31.40 -8.32 17.76
CA PHE A 19 -30.57 -8.43 16.55
C PHE A 19 -30.16 -9.88 16.25
N MET A 20 -30.27 -10.79 17.22
CA MET A 20 -29.95 -12.21 17.08
C MET A 20 -30.88 -12.94 16.11
N ARG A 21 -32.04 -12.39 15.74
CA ARG A 21 -32.90 -12.97 14.71
C ARG A 21 -32.36 -12.79 13.28
N TRP A 22 -31.45 -11.84 13.08
CA TRP A 22 -30.86 -11.52 11.77
C TRP A 22 -29.41 -11.99 11.64
N ASP A 23 -28.85 -12.58 12.71
CA ASP A 23 -27.44 -12.96 12.78
C ASP A 23 -27.09 -13.99 11.69
N PHE A 24 -27.92 -15.00 11.44
CA PHE A 24 -27.67 -16.04 10.44
C PHE A 24 -27.61 -15.47 9.02
N TRP A 25 -28.45 -14.50 8.69
CA TRP A 25 -28.42 -13.81 7.40
C TRP A 25 -27.19 -12.91 7.29
N ALA A 26 -26.85 -12.20 8.36
CA ALA A 26 -25.64 -11.36 8.40
C ALA A 26 -24.36 -12.22 8.28
N PHE A 27 -24.31 -13.39 8.93
CA PHE A 27 -23.21 -14.35 8.81
C PHE A 27 -23.10 -14.92 7.40
N GLY A 28 -24.23 -15.25 6.75
CA GLY A 28 -24.23 -15.70 5.36
C GLY A 28 -23.61 -14.68 4.40
N ILE A 29 -24.02 -13.41 4.52
CA ILE A 29 -23.45 -12.31 3.71
C ILE A 29 -21.97 -12.10 4.04
N SER A 30 -21.60 -12.16 5.32
CA SER A 30 -20.21 -12.00 5.76
C SER A 30 -19.32 -13.13 5.23
N GLY A 31 -19.81 -14.37 5.23
CA GLY A 31 -19.12 -15.52 4.67
C GLY A 31 -18.93 -15.40 3.15
N LEU A 32 -19.95 -14.91 2.43
CA LEU A 32 -19.83 -14.65 1.00
C LEU A 32 -18.80 -13.56 0.70
N LEU A 33 -18.79 -12.46 1.47
CA LEU A 33 -17.78 -11.41 1.35
C LEU A 33 -16.36 -11.91 1.68
N LEU A 34 -16.23 -12.80 2.66
CA LEU A 34 -14.94 -13.42 3.00
C LEU A 34 -14.40 -14.25 1.83
N ILE A 35 -15.24 -15.11 1.22
CA ILE A 35 -14.84 -15.90 0.05
C ILE A 35 -14.48 -14.97 -1.11
N ALA A 36 -15.29 -13.93 -1.37
CA ALA A 36 -15.00 -12.95 -2.41
C ALA A 36 -13.65 -12.25 -2.18
N ALA A 37 -13.33 -11.86 -0.94
CA ALA A 37 -12.04 -11.27 -0.60
C ALA A 37 -10.87 -12.23 -0.90
N ILE A 38 -10.98 -13.50 -0.52
CA ILE A 38 -9.96 -14.52 -0.80
C ILE A 38 -9.77 -14.71 -2.32
N VAL A 39 -10.86 -14.78 -3.08
CA VAL A 39 -10.80 -14.91 -4.55
C VAL A 39 -10.15 -13.68 -5.18
N ILE A 40 -10.51 -12.47 -4.74
CA ILE A 40 -9.92 -11.23 -5.25
C ILE A 40 -8.40 -11.20 -4.97
N MET A 41 -7.98 -11.56 -3.76
CA MET A 41 -6.56 -11.66 -3.40
C MET A 41 -5.83 -12.69 -4.25
N GLY A 42 -6.45 -13.84 -4.55
CA GLY A 42 -5.85 -14.87 -5.39
C GLY A 42 -5.73 -14.49 -6.88
N VAL A 43 -6.73 -13.80 -7.43
CA VAL A 43 -6.77 -13.44 -8.86
C VAL A 43 -5.99 -12.17 -9.18
N ARG A 44 -6.10 -11.12 -8.34
CA ARG A 44 -5.37 -9.86 -8.55
C ARG A 44 -3.99 -9.84 -7.90
N GLY A 45 -3.69 -10.80 -7.03
CA GLY A 45 -2.49 -10.79 -6.21
C GLY A 45 -2.56 -9.76 -5.09
N PHE A 46 -1.45 -9.64 -4.36
CA PHE A 46 -1.25 -8.65 -3.32
C PHE A 46 -0.43 -7.47 -3.86
N ASN A 47 -0.82 -6.24 -3.49
CA ASN A 47 0.00 -5.04 -3.69
C ASN A 47 1.09 -5.03 -2.61
N TRP A 48 2.16 -5.78 -2.84
CA TRP A 48 3.25 -5.91 -1.88
C TRP A 48 3.93 -4.56 -1.59
N GLY A 49 4.20 -4.31 -0.30
CA GLY A 49 4.98 -3.17 0.16
C GLY A 49 6.47 -3.32 -0.12
N LEU A 50 7.22 -2.22 -0.03
CA LEU A 50 8.68 -2.21 -0.23
C LEU A 50 9.39 -3.16 0.73
N ASP A 51 8.89 -3.28 1.96
CA ASP A 51 9.43 -4.16 2.99
C ASP A 51 9.44 -5.64 2.59
N PHE A 52 8.62 -6.03 1.61
CA PHE A 52 8.47 -7.41 1.16
C PHE A 52 9.02 -7.65 -0.25
N THR A 53 9.00 -6.65 -1.13
CA THR A 53 9.55 -6.78 -2.51
C THR A 53 11.03 -6.39 -2.59
N GLY A 54 11.53 -5.63 -1.61
CA GLY A 54 12.75 -4.85 -1.77
C GLY A 54 12.58 -3.72 -2.79
N GLY A 55 13.57 -2.83 -2.86
CA GLY A 55 13.62 -1.74 -3.84
C GLY A 55 14.05 -0.41 -3.23
N THR A 56 13.79 0.67 -3.96
CA THR A 56 14.09 2.04 -3.51
C THR A 56 12.83 2.89 -3.53
N VAL A 57 12.59 3.61 -2.44
CA VAL A 57 11.58 4.67 -2.36
C VAL A 57 12.28 6.00 -2.20
N ILE A 58 11.92 6.95 -3.06
CA ILE A 58 12.44 8.31 -3.03
C ILE A 58 11.27 9.26 -2.83
N GLU A 59 11.32 10.04 -1.76
CA GLU A 59 10.37 11.12 -1.49
C GLU A 59 10.95 12.45 -1.97
N ILE A 60 10.20 13.13 -2.81
CA ILE A 60 10.61 14.36 -3.50
C ILE A 60 9.55 15.42 -3.26
N THR A 61 9.99 16.63 -2.95
CA THR A 61 9.14 17.82 -2.89
C THR A 61 9.44 18.73 -4.06
N LEU A 62 8.39 19.16 -4.75
CA LEU A 62 8.43 20.10 -5.86
C LEU A 62 7.92 21.47 -5.41
N GLU A 63 8.40 22.53 -6.07
CA GLU A 63 7.88 23.89 -5.85
C GLU A 63 6.48 24.09 -6.44
N LYS A 64 6.13 23.39 -7.53
CA LYS A 64 4.81 23.46 -8.18
C LYS A 64 4.11 22.09 -8.11
N PRO A 65 2.79 22.04 -8.35
CA PRO A 65 2.05 20.78 -8.38
C PRO A 65 2.69 19.77 -9.34
N ALA A 66 2.76 18.53 -8.88
CA ALA A 66 3.35 17.40 -9.59
C ALA A 66 2.54 17.00 -10.83
N GLU A 67 3.14 17.09 -12.03
CA GLU A 67 2.60 16.42 -13.21
C GLU A 67 3.16 14.99 -13.30
N MET A 68 2.40 14.05 -12.73
CA MET A 68 2.83 12.65 -12.57
C MET A 68 3.13 11.96 -13.89
N ASP A 69 2.39 12.27 -14.95
CA ASP A 69 2.56 11.63 -16.25
C ASP A 69 3.88 12.03 -16.92
N VAL A 70 4.26 13.32 -16.83
CA VAL A 70 5.54 13.83 -17.35
C VAL A 70 6.72 13.17 -16.64
N MET A 71 6.66 13.07 -15.31
CA MET A 71 7.73 12.43 -14.53
C MET A 71 7.81 10.92 -14.79
N ARG A 72 6.65 10.24 -14.93
CA ARG A 72 6.62 8.82 -15.27
C ARG A 72 7.26 8.57 -16.63
N GLU A 73 6.93 9.38 -17.64
CA GLU A 73 7.50 9.25 -18.98
C GLU A 73 9.02 9.53 -18.98
N ALA A 74 9.47 10.53 -18.23
CA ALA A 74 10.90 10.84 -18.09
C ALA A 74 11.69 9.67 -17.45
N LEU A 75 11.14 9.06 -16.41
CA LEU A 75 11.76 7.91 -15.74
C LEU A 75 11.76 6.65 -16.62
N GLN A 76 10.69 6.43 -17.39
CA GLN A 76 10.64 5.34 -18.38
C GLN A 76 11.68 5.54 -19.49
N LYS A 77 11.83 6.77 -20.01
CA LYS A 77 12.89 7.11 -21.00
C LYS A 77 14.30 6.91 -20.45
N ALA A 78 14.48 7.08 -19.15
CA ALA A 78 15.75 6.84 -18.47
C ALA A 78 16.07 5.34 -18.25
N GLY A 79 15.14 4.44 -18.62
CA GLY A 79 15.35 2.99 -18.54
C GLY A 79 14.83 2.35 -17.25
N TYR A 80 14.08 3.07 -16.41
CA TYR A 80 13.41 2.48 -15.26
C TYR A 80 12.09 1.84 -15.71
N GLU A 81 11.99 0.51 -15.61
CA GLU A 81 10.77 -0.22 -15.94
C GLU A 81 9.71 -0.01 -14.84
N GLU A 82 8.52 0.45 -15.26
CA GLU A 82 7.32 0.65 -14.42
C GLU A 82 7.53 1.39 -13.08
N PRO A 83 8.06 2.63 -13.08
CA PRO A 83 8.17 3.41 -11.85
C PRO A 83 6.78 3.73 -11.30
N GLN A 84 6.55 3.38 -10.04
CA GLN A 84 5.30 3.65 -9.33
C GLN A 84 5.40 5.04 -8.69
N LEU A 85 4.73 6.02 -9.28
CA LEU A 85 4.65 7.37 -8.75
C LEU A 85 3.30 7.55 -8.03
N GLN A 86 3.34 8.12 -6.83
CA GLN A 86 2.15 8.45 -6.05
C GLN A 86 2.35 9.78 -5.31
N ASN A 87 1.28 10.56 -5.16
CA ASN A 87 1.32 11.75 -4.31
C ASN A 87 1.42 11.32 -2.83
N PHE A 88 2.20 12.06 -2.04
CA PHE A 88 2.48 11.73 -0.66
C PHE A 88 2.23 12.93 0.26
N GLY A 89 1.07 12.97 0.91
CA GLY A 89 0.70 14.05 1.82
C GLY A 89 0.14 15.29 1.11
N SER A 90 0.80 15.82 0.07
CA SER A 90 0.33 16.98 -0.69
C SER A 90 0.50 16.80 -2.22
N SER A 91 -0.05 17.71 -3.02
CA SER A 91 0.15 17.74 -4.48
C SER A 91 1.56 18.13 -4.92
N HIS A 92 2.41 18.55 -3.98
CA HIS A 92 3.79 18.96 -4.20
C HIS A 92 4.79 17.87 -3.78
N ASP A 93 4.32 16.92 -2.98
CA ASP A 93 5.13 15.85 -2.42
C ASP A 93 4.81 14.56 -3.16
N ILE A 94 5.83 13.92 -3.70
CA ILE A 94 5.70 12.71 -4.50
C ILE A 94 6.59 11.64 -3.91
N MET A 95 6.06 10.43 -3.89
CA MET A 95 6.80 9.22 -3.61
C MET A 95 7.00 8.46 -4.92
N VAL A 96 8.27 8.21 -5.24
CA VAL A 96 8.69 7.40 -6.38
C VAL A 96 9.17 6.07 -5.84
N ARG A 97 8.49 4.97 -6.19
CA ARG A 97 8.88 3.61 -5.85
C ARG A 97 9.41 2.91 -7.09
N MET A 98 10.59 2.31 -6.97
CA MET A 98 11.23 1.54 -8.03
C MET A 98 11.66 0.17 -7.52
N PRO A 99 11.52 -0.88 -8.35
CA PRO A 99 12.03 -2.20 -8.03
C PRO A 99 13.57 -2.20 -7.95
N PRO A 100 14.17 -3.20 -7.27
CA PRO A 100 15.62 -3.37 -7.25
C PRO A 100 16.14 -3.56 -8.68
N THR A 101 17.07 -2.71 -9.12
CA THR A 101 17.71 -2.83 -10.45
C THR A 101 19.03 -3.59 -10.33
N GLU A 102 19.26 -4.59 -11.18
CA GLU A 102 20.49 -5.38 -11.17
C GLU A 102 21.71 -4.48 -11.48
N GLY A 103 22.64 -4.36 -10.53
CA GLY A 103 23.94 -3.70 -10.74
C GLY A 103 24.09 -2.30 -10.15
N GLU A 104 23.03 -1.63 -9.69
CA GLU A 104 23.17 -0.34 -9.00
C GLU A 104 23.22 -0.53 -7.47
N THR A 105 24.44 -0.78 -6.98
CA THR A 105 24.75 -0.77 -5.54
C THR A 105 24.63 0.65 -4.98
N GLY A 106 23.44 1.02 -4.51
CA GLY A 106 23.25 2.16 -3.61
C GLY A 106 22.03 3.02 -3.94
N GLY A 107 21.01 2.98 -3.07
CA GLY A 107 19.83 3.86 -3.16
C GLY A 107 20.16 5.35 -3.26
N GLN A 108 21.32 5.79 -2.74
CA GLN A 108 21.78 7.19 -2.88
C GLN A 108 22.16 7.58 -4.31
N VAL A 109 22.75 6.67 -5.09
CA VAL A 109 23.17 6.93 -6.49
C VAL A 109 21.96 6.96 -7.42
N LEU A 110 20.99 6.09 -7.15
CA LEU A 110 19.67 6.12 -7.76
C LEU A 110 18.92 7.42 -7.43
N GLY A 111 18.95 7.82 -6.15
CA GLY A 111 18.36 9.06 -5.66
C GLY A 111 18.80 10.30 -6.41
N SER A 112 20.11 10.48 -6.58
CA SER A 112 20.64 11.65 -7.28
C SER A 112 20.28 11.65 -8.77
N LYS A 113 20.38 10.51 -9.46
CA LYS A 113 20.00 10.38 -10.88
C LYS A 113 18.53 10.70 -11.11
N VAL A 114 17.63 10.14 -10.29
CA VAL A 114 16.19 10.37 -10.39
C VAL A 114 15.85 11.85 -10.21
N VAL A 115 16.51 12.53 -9.27
CA VAL A 115 16.30 13.96 -9.02
C VAL A 115 16.79 14.79 -10.19
N THR A 116 17.94 14.46 -10.78
CA THR A 116 18.43 15.16 -11.98
C THR A 116 17.45 15.02 -13.14
N ILE A 117 16.95 13.80 -13.39
CA ILE A 117 15.96 13.53 -14.45
C ILE A 117 14.66 14.31 -14.20
N ILE A 118 14.18 14.34 -12.95
CA ILE A 118 12.95 15.06 -12.59
C ILE A 118 13.15 16.58 -12.70
N ASN A 119 14.30 17.10 -12.29
CA ASN A 119 14.63 18.53 -12.44
C ASN A 119 14.67 18.93 -13.92
N GLU A 120 15.29 18.13 -14.77
CA GLU A 120 15.36 18.36 -16.22
C GLU A 120 13.99 18.25 -16.90
N ALA A 121 13.18 17.26 -16.53
CA ALA A 121 11.87 17.03 -17.15
C ALA A 121 10.83 18.07 -16.74
N THR A 122 10.87 18.53 -15.48
CA THR A 122 9.83 19.39 -14.92
C THR A 122 10.25 20.86 -14.82
N ASN A 123 11.49 21.18 -15.21
CA ASN A 123 12.05 22.53 -15.29
C ASN A 123 11.86 23.34 -13.99
N GLN A 124 11.93 22.65 -12.85
CA GLN A 124 11.73 23.19 -11.52
C GLN A 124 12.67 22.50 -10.54
N ASN A 125 12.89 23.15 -9.39
CA ASN A 125 13.72 22.58 -8.34
C ASN A 125 12.93 21.50 -7.57
N ALA A 126 13.40 20.27 -7.67
CA ALA A 126 12.96 19.15 -6.86
C ALA A 126 13.96 18.91 -5.72
N ALA A 127 13.46 18.85 -4.49
CA ALA A 127 14.26 18.58 -3.30
C ALA A 127 13.96 17.16 -2.79
N VAL A 128 15.01 16.36 -2.57
CA VAL A 128 14.87 15.05 -1.92
C VAL A 128 14.58 15.26 -0.44
N LYS A 129 13.45 14.73 0.03
CA LYS A 129 13.14 14.65 1.46
C LYS A 129 13.75 13.40 2.08
N ARG A 130 13.56 12.25 1.44
CA ARG A 130 13.96 10.95 1.98
C ARG A 130 14.30 9.96 0.88
N ILE A 131 15.29 9.12 1.12
CA ILE A 131 15.59 7.94 0.31
C ILE A 131 15.59 6.75 1.25
N GLU A 132 14.74 5.78 0.96
CA GLU A 132 14.70 4.49 1.63
C GLU A 132 15.10 3.41 0.64
N PHE A 133 16.03 2.55 1.06
CA PHE A 133 16.48 1.42 0.27
C PHE A 133 16.37 0.15 1.10
N VAL A 134 15.68 -0.84 0.56
CA VAL A 134 15.55 -2.17 1.15
C VAL A 134 16.17 -3.17 0.19
N GLY A 135 17.21 -3.86 0.65
CA GLY A 135 17.86 -4.90 -0.13
C GLY A 135 16.94 -6.10 -0.36
N PRO A 136 17.01 -6.76 -1.54
CA PRO A 136 16.12 -7.87 -1.88
C PRO A 136 16.24 -9.08 -0.95
N SER A 137 17.41 -9.31 -0.36
CA SER A 137 17.64 -10.37 0.64
C SER A 137 16.93 -10.08 1.97
N VAL A 138 16.98 -8.83 2.45
CA VAL A 138 16.34 -8.44 3.71
C VAL A 138 14.82 -8.41 3.58
N GLY A 139 14.29 -8.03 2.41
CA GLY A 139 12.85 -8.03 2.16
C GLY A 139 12.23 -9.44 2.19
N ALA A 140 12.92 -10.44 1.62
CA ALA A 140 12.47 -11.83 1.66
C ALA A 140 12.42 -12.39 3.09
N ASP A 141 13.44 -12.08 3.91
CA ASP A 141 13.50 -12.51 5.31
C ASP A 141 12.39 -11.86 6.15
N LEU A 142 12.08 -10.57 5.91
CA LEU A 142 10.97 -9.87 6.54
C LEU A 142 9.61 -10.48 6.16
N ALA A 143 9.41 -10.82 4.89
CA ALA A 143 8.19 -11.50 4.42
C ALA A 143 7.99 -12.85 5.11
N GLN A 144 9.05 -13.66 5.17
CA GLN A 144 9.01 -14.97 5.80
C GLN A 144 8.76 -14.88 7.31
N THR A 145 9.44 -13.95 7.99
CA THR A 145 9.26 -13.73 9.43
C THR A 145 7.86 -13.22 9.74
N GLY A 146 7.32 -12.30 8.94
CA GLY A 146 5.95 -11.81 9.07
C GLY A 146 4.91 -12.92 8.88
N ALA A 147 5.12 -13.81 7.92
CA ALA A 147 4.25 -14.96 7.70
C ALA A 147 4.28 -15.96 8.87
N MET A 148 5.44 -16.18 9.51
CA MET A 148 5.56 -17.06 10.68
C MET A 148 4.96 -16.45 11.97
N ALA A 149 4.81 -15.14 12.03
CA ALA A 149 4.32 -14.44 13.22
C ALA A 149 2.79 -14.44 13.36
N LEU A 150 2.06 -14.68 12.25
CA LEU A 150 0.59 -14.78 12.20
C LEU A 150 0.10 -16.16 12.63
#